data_AF-A0A1I8I949-F1
#
_entry.id   AF-A0A1I8I949-F1
#
_cell.length_a   1.000
_cell.length_b   1.000
_cell.length_c   1.000
_cell.angle_alpha   90.00
_cell.angle_beta   90.00
_cell.angle_gamma   90.00
#
_symmetry.space_group_name_H-M   'P 1'
#
loop_
_entity.id
_entity.type
_entity.pdbx_description
1 polymer ?
#
loop_
_entity_poly.entity_id
_entity_poly.type
_entity_poly.pdbx_seq_one_letter_code
_entity_poly.pdbx_strand_id
1 'polypeptide(L)'
;MFKRLSSAFKTTGFVDLSAASSNQQRQSAKSSSDQLRPRFAYCRPDLLGLELDGDDERSLASDTVSRPVLVAGDRTALPGFAGYAEAINGGKTQVNEDQSQACQFLLRPTAPNGERADALPDILYGGDCVLSPEQYSELLRASPDCLLATYFAMFDGHAGDGAATYAKQLLQLHLREKLMQVYPLLLERINKPSSETPAAAPAQNGGDSAFIHQPDSLTVSFDQLVIGALESAFIGLDDQICRERTTYRITGGCTALVLLFLADRLYVANAGDTRAVLCQRTGSAQPLSVDLTPYNDRERLQLIASHHPELLHKEFCALQFARRLGRRDLGERVLCRHGCMQGWHYKTVTEEDLLFPLISRLLATIGVARGFGDHDLRVFDSPIQLKPFLSCVPQVTVVQTAEQDGCEDVLVMATDGLWDVISCEAVAKTVQSCLNQAREAATAANRAGRSCTRRLAEAGATRWRGGGSWRLPDGEQASVDDISCFVIPLDLHSRLSRAERQEDGQY
;
A
#
# COMPACT_ATOMS: atom_id res chain seq x y z
N MET A 1 -3.98 -0.72 -44.50
CA MET A 1 -4.08 -0.01 -43.21
C MET A 1 -3.07 -0.52 -42.17
N PHE A 2 -1.94 -1.10 -42.60
CA PHE A 2 -0.85 -1.61 -41.77
C PHE A 2 0.44 -0.92 -42.22
N LYS A 3 0.87 0.12 -41.51
CA LYS A 3 2.20 0.75 -41.52
C LYS A 3 2.15 2.00 -40.61
N ARG A 4 2.19 1.82 -39.28
CA ARG A 4 2.49 2.94 -38.34
C ARG A 4 2.80 2.57 -36.88
N LEU A 5 3.16 1.31 -36.56
CA LEU A 5 3.52 0.92 -35.17
C LEU A 5 4.81 0.07 -35.08
N SER A 6 5.78 0.25 -35.99
CA SER A 6 7.05 -0.50 -35.95
C SER A 6 8.31 0.36 -35.86
N SER A 7 8.24 1.52 -35.19
CA SER A 7 9.39 2.42 -35.05
C SER A 7 9.40 3.10 -33.69
N ALA A 8 9.58 2.31 -32.63
CA ALA A 8 9.88 2.84 -31.31
C ALA A 8 10.80 1.88 -30.54
N PHE A 9 11.86 1.39 -31.17
CA PHE A 9 13.03 0.81 -30.48
C PHE A 9 14.22 0.87 -31.43
N LYS A 10 15.03 1.93 -31.29
CA LYS A 10 16.49 2.03 -31.48
C LYS A 10 16.92 3.40 -32.03
N THR A 11 17.78 4.04 -31.24
CA THR A 11 18.86 4.98 -31.57
C THR A 11 18.57 6.49 -31.69
N THR A 12 19.52 7.24 -31.12
CA THR A 12 19.79 8.70 -31.14
C THR A 12 18.85 9.53 -30.26
N GLY A 13 19.30 10.38 -29.35
CA GLY A 13 20.58 11.08 -29.21
C GLY A 13 20.25 12.37 -28.46
N PHE A 14 21.11 12.76 -27.52
CA PHE A 14 20.99 14.01 -26.75
C PHE A 14 20.69 15.20 -27.68
N VAL A 15 19.60 15.93 -27.44
CA VAL A 15 19.42 17.29 -27.95
C VAL A 15 18.96 18.17 -26.80
N ASP A 16 19.82 19.13 -26.51
CA ASP A 16 19.70 20.22 -25.55
C ASP A 16 18.63 21.22 -26.00
N LEU A 17 17.68 21.56 -25.12
CA LEU A 17 16.60 22.53 -25.38
C LEU A 17 16.69 23.69 -24.38
N SER A 18 17.86 24.32 -24.30
CA SER A 18 17.99 25.69 -23.78
C SER A 18 17.97 26.69 -24.94
N ALA A 19 16.82 27.34 -25.20
CA ALA A 19 16.70 28.72 -25.70
C ALA A 19 15.36 28.94 -26.42
N ALA A 20 14.41 29.57 -25.73
CA ALA A 20 13.47 30.53 -26.33
C ALA A 20 12.76 31.30 -25.21
N SER A 21 13.41 32.38 -24.75
CA SER A 21 12.81 33.43 -23.95
C SER A 21 12.81 34.74 -24.77
N SER A 22 11.79 35.57 -24.52
CA SER A 22 11.40 36.83 -25.16
C SER A 22 10.62 36.66 -26.48
N ASN A 23 9.47 37.29 -26.70
CA ASN A 23 9.07 38.62 -26.24
C ASN A 23 7.54 38.83 -26.31
N GLN A 24 7.08 39.75 -25.45
CA GLN A 24 5.87 40.59 -25.54
C GLN A 24 4.56 40.18 -24.84
N GLN A 25 4.44 40.77 -23.65
CA GLN A 25 3.23 41.18 -22.95
C GLN A 25 2.26 42.01 -23.82
N ARG A 26 0.96 41.72 -23.66
CA ARG A 26 -0.18 42.63 -23.36
C ARG A 26 -1.42 42.22 -24.15
N GLN A 27 -2.41 41.64 -23.47
CA GLN A 27 -3.71 42.29 -23.24
C GLN A 27 -4.60 41.37 -22.39
N SER A 28 -5.07 41.93 -21.28
CA SER A 28 -5.94 41.31 -20.29
C SER A 28 -7.40 41.30 -20.74
N ALA A 29 -7.99 40.11 -20.83
CA ALA A 29 -9.40 39.89 -20.58
C ALA A 29 -9.52 38.65 -19.69
N LYS A 30 -9.76 38.86 -18.40
CA LYS A 30 -9.98 37.81 -17.40
C LYS A 30 -11.26 37.03 -17.76
N SER A 31 -11.13 35.78 -18.22
CA SER A 31 -12.19 34.79 -18.04
C SER A 31 -12.03 34.14 -16.67
N SER A 32 -13.02 34.32 -15.81
CA SER A 32 -13.04 33.86 -14.42
C SER A 32 -13.33 32.36 -14.29
N SER A 33 -12.66 31.51 -15.07
CA SER A 33 -12.94 30.07 -15.13
C SER A 33 -11.80 29.14 -14.76
N ASP A 34 -10.64 29.62 -14.26
CA ASP A 34 -9.46 28.73 -14.25
C ASP A 34 -8.44 28.89 -13.11
N GLN A 35 -8.87 28.70 -11.87
CA GLN A 35 -7.98 28.26 -10.79
C GLN A 35 -8.71 27.29 -9.85
N LEU A 36 -9.13 26.13 -10.35
CA LEU A 36 -9.51 25.03 -9.47
C LEU A 36 -8.25 24.58 -8.72
N ARG A 37 -8.25 24.76 -7.40
CA ARG A 37 -7.13 24.41 -6.53
C ARG A 37 -7.28 22.98 -6.03
N PRO A 38 -6.18 22.24 -5.85
CA PRO A 38 -6.23 20.95 -5.19
C PRO A 38 -6.79 21.10 -3.77
N ARG A 39 -7.58 20.13 -3.31
CA ARG A 39 -8.16 20.13 -1.95
C ARG A 39 -7.06 20.07 -0.89
N PHE A 40 -6.06 19.24 -1.15
CA PHE A 40 -4.86 19.09 -0.36
C PHE A 40 -3.68 19.49 -1.22
N ALA A 41 -2.90 20.47 -0.77
CA ALA A 41 -1.66 20.80 -1.45
C ALA A 41 -0.67 19.64 -1.29
N TYR A 42 0.16 19.42 -2.31
CA TYR A 42 1.30 18.52 -2.18
C TYR A 42 2.18 18.96 -1.00
N CYS A 43 2.50 17.99 -0.15
CA CYS A 43 3.55 18.04 0.85
C CYS A 43 4.16 16.64 0.98
N ARG A 44 5.34 16.52 1.56
CA ARG A 44 5.91 15.24 1.96
C ARG A 44 5.11 14.66 3.14
N PRO A 45 5.34 13.40 3.51
CA PRO A 45 4.72 12.84 4.69
C PRO A 45 5.05 13.65 5.95
N ASP A 46 4.02 14.00 6.74
CA ASP A 46 4.17 14.83 7.96
C ASP A 46 5.10 14.16 9.00
N LEU A 47 5.26 12.83 8.85
CA LEU A 47 6.16 11.93 9.57
C LEU A 47 7.63 12.38 9.52
N LEU A 48 8.04 13.07 8.47
CA LEU A 48 9.40 13.61 8.35
C LEU A 48 9.65 14.79 9.29
N GLY A 49 8.60 15.51 9.71
CA GLY A 49 8.74 16.68 10.57
C GLY A 49 9.51 17.82 9.90
N LEU A 50 9.36 17.98 8.60
CA LEU A 50 9.94 19.08 7.85
C LEU A 50 9.23 20.38 8.26
N GLU A 51 9.88 21.23 9.04
CA GLU A 51 9.43 22.59 9.34
C GLU A 51 9.84 23.54 8.18
N LEU A 52 9.45 23.20 6.95
CA LEU A 52 9.78 23.96 5.74
C LEU A 52 8.55 24.70 5.22
N ASP A 53 8.77 25.83 4.55
CA ASP A 53 7.70 26.43 3.75
C ASP A 53 7.48 25.64 2.44
N GLY A 54 6.37 25.91 1.76
CA GLY A 54 5.95 25.13 0.61
C GLY A 54 6.89 25.21 -0.61
N ASP A 55 7.77 26.20 -0.70
CA ASP A 55 8.73 26.32 -1.80
C ASP A 55 10.00 25.53 -1.50
N ASP A 56 10.51 25.59 -0.27
CA ASP A 56 11.66 24.80 0.18
C ASP A 56 11.36 23.29 0.19
N GLU A 57 10.16 22.91 0.62
CA GLU A 57 9.73 21.50 0.61
C GLU A 57 9.64 20.95 -0.83
N ARG A 58 9.13 21.75 -1.77
CA ARG A 58 9.09 21.38 -3.20
C ARG A 58 10.49 21.25 -3.80
N SER A 59 11.41 22.13 -3.41
CA SER A 59 12.81 22.04 -3.84
C SER A 59 13.44 20.72 -3.38
N LEU A 60 13.28 20.37 -2.11
CA LEU A 60 13.76 19.10 -1.56
C LEU A 60 13.06 17.89 -2.21
N ALA A 61 11.77 18.02 -2.48
CA ALA A 61 10.96 17.03 -3.16
C ALA A 61 11.25 16.87 -4.65
N SER A 62 12.12 17.69 -5.24
CA SER A 62 12.50 17.64 -6.65
C SER A 62 14.02 17.49 -6.88
N ASP A 63 14.82 17.34 -5.82
CA ASP A 63 16.28 17.18 -5.90
C ASP A 63 16.70 15.75 -6.32
N THR A 64 16.41 15.44 -7.58
CA THR A 64 16.77 14.20 -8.27
C THR A 64 18.29 14.08 -8.50
N VAL A 65 19.06 15.14 -8.26
CA VAL A 65 20.51 15.18 -8.47
C VAL A 65 21.25 14.64 -7.25
N SER A 66 20.93 15.17 -6.06
CA SER A 66 21.55 14.74 -4.82
C SER A 66 20.84 13.54 -4.20
N ARG A 67 19.53 13.37 -4.47
CA ARG A 67 18.65 12.31 -3.94
C ARG A 67 18.88 12.06 -2.44
N PRO A 68 18.66 13.08 -1.59
CA PRO A 68 18.96 12.96 -0.18
C PRO A 68 18.02 11.93 0.46
N VAL A 69 18.58 11.08 1.32
CA VAL A 69 17.78 10.19 2.16
C VAL A 69 17.26 10.99 3.35
N LEU A 70 15.96 11.23 3.36
CA LEU A 70 15.25 11.90 4.45
C LEU A 70 14.78 10.85 5.46
N VAL A 71 14.78 11.20 6.74
CA VAL A 71 14.30 10.31 7.81
C VAL A 71 13.41 11.08 8.77
N ALA A 72 12.49 10.38 9.44
CA ALA A 72 11.70 10.96 10.51
C ALA A 72 12.59 11.58 11.61
N GLY A 73 12.26 12.81 11.99
CA GLY A 73 12.97 13.56 13.04
C GLY A 73 12.72 13.03 14.45
N ASP A 74 13.47 13.52 15.44
CA ASP A 74 13.26 13.17 16.86
C ASP A 74 11.89 13.63 17.40
N ARG A 75 11.31 14.67 16.80
CA ARG A 75 10.04 15.27 17.22
C ARG A 75 8.81 14.56 16.66
N THR A 76 8.97 13.77 15.61
CA THR A 76 7.89 12.99 14.97
C THR A 76 7.91 11.56 15.49
N ALA A 77 7.74 11.40 16.80
CA ALA A 77 7.68 10.07 17.40
C ALA A 77 6.57 9.26 16.71
N LEU A 78 6.96 8.17 16.04
CA LEU A 78 6.04 7.27 15.36
C LEU A 78 5.57 6.18 16.32
N PRO A 79 4.39 5.56 16.09
CA PRO A 79 3.90 4.48 16.95
C PRO A 79 4.94 3.36 17.01
N GLY A 80 5.15 2.77 18.18
CA GLY A 80 6.10 1.65 18.34
C GLY A 80 7.56 2.03 18.20
N PHE A 81 7.90 3.33 18.24
CA PHE A 81 9.24 3.82 17.90
C PHE A 81 9.67 3.42 16.49
N ALA A 82 8.72 3.28 15.58
CA ALA A 82 8.99 2.98 14.18
C ALA A 82 9.95 4.01 13.58
N GLY A 83 10.79 3.55 12.65
CA GLY A 83 11.53 4.42 11.75
C GLY A 83 10.73 4.67 10.48
N TYR A 84 10.95 5.83 9.86
CA TYR A 84 10.55 6.12 8.48
C TYR A 84 11.73 6.76 7.73
N ALA A 85 11.92 6.40 6.47
CA ALA A 85 12.87 7.06 5.59
C ALA A 85 12.39 7.05 4.15
N GLU A 86 12.80 8.06 3.38
CA GLU A 86 12.50 8.16 1.96
C GLU A 86 13.62 8.80 1.15
N ALA A 87 13.69 8.47 -0.14
CA ALA A 87 14.55 9.06 -1.13
C ALA A 87 13.75 9.32 -2.41
N ILE A 88 13.89 10.50 -2.99
CA ILE A 88 13.29 10.82 -4.29
C ILE A 88 13.90 9.95 -5.41
N ASN A 89 13.12 9.72 -6.46
CA ASN A 89 13.49 9.09 -7.71
C ASN A 89 14.69 9.75 -8.43
N GLY A 90 15.24 9.01 -9.39
CA GLY A 90 16.43 9.38 -10.17
C GLY A 90 16.15 10.24 -11.40
N GLY A 91 15.06 11.02 -11.42
CA GLY A 91 14.62 11.83 -12.56
C GLY A 91 13.47 11.21 -13.37
N LYS A 92 12.77 10.23 -12.80
CA LYS A 92 11.57 9.61 -13.38
C LYS A 92 10.39 10.59 -13.37
N THR A 93 10.23 11.33 -12.28
CA THR A 93 9.15 12.31 -12.06
C THR A 93 9.73 13.61 -11.49
N GLN A 94 8.93 14.68 -11.49
CA GLN A 94 9.39 15.99 -11.00
C GLN A 94 9.42 16.07 -9.48
N VAL A 95 8.54 15.32 -8.81
CA VAL A 95 8.45 15.28 -7.35
C VAL A 95 8.39 13.83 -6.89
N ASN A 96 8.74 13.58 -5.63
CA ASN A 96 8.46 12.30 -5.00
C ASN A 96 6.93 12.09 -4.92
N GLU A 97 6.41 11.09 -5.62
CA GLU A 97 4.96 10.80 -5.70
C GLU A 97 4.48 9.91 -4.54
N ASP A 98 5.40 9.30 -3.77
CA ASP A 98 5.09 8.50 -2.59
C ASP A 98 4.51 9.36 -1.47
N GLN A 99 3.58 8.77 -0.72
CA GLN A 99 3.05 9.31 0.52
C GLN A 99 2.96 8.23 1.59
N SER A 100 2.95 8.65 2.85
CA SER A 100 2.86 7.76 4.00
C SER A 100 2.13 8.42 5.16
N GLN A 101 1.49 7.59 6.00
CA GLN A 101 0.76 8.03 7.19
C GLN A 101 0.95 7.03 8.33
N ALA A 102 1.05 7.54 9.56
CA ALA A 102 1.07 6.72 10.77
C ALA A 102 0.28 7.43 11.88
N CYS A 103 -0.64 6.71 12.51
CA CYS A 103 -1.44 7.24 13.59
C CYS A 103 -1.93 6.12 14.52
N GLN A 104 -2.39 6.51 15.70
CA GLN A 104 -3.21 5.64 16.54
C GLN A 104 -4.62 6.21 16.57
N PHE A 105 -5.65 5.36 16.57
CA PHE A 105 -7.01 5.83 16.80
C PHE A 105 -7.70 5.05 17.91
N LEU A 106 -8.46 5.79 18.70
CA LEU A 106 -9.25 5.30 19.81
C LEU A 106 -10.67 5.00 19.31
N LEU A 107 -11.03 3.72 19.31
CA LEU A 107 -12.37 3.25 18.99
C LEU A 107 -13.16 3.13 20.28
N ARG A 108 -14.10 4.05 20.48
CA ARG A 108 -14.85 4.21 21.71
C ARG A 108 -16.16 4.96 21.45
N PRO A 109 -17.20 4.80 22.28
CA PRO A 109 -18.45 5.51 22.11
C PRO A 109 -18.26 7.02 22.19
N THR A 110 -19.15 7.77 21.55
CA THR A 110 -19.26 9.22 21.74
C THR A 110 -19.85 9.47 23.13
N ALA A 111 -19.23 10.34 23.92
CA ALA A 111 -19.74 10.71 25.23
C ALA A 111 -21.14 11.36 25.11
N PRO A 112 -22.11 11.08 26.00
CA PRO A 112 -23.47 11.62 25.91
C PRO A 112 -23.55 13.15 25.91
N ASN A 113 -22.58 13.82 26.52
CA ASN A 113 -22.43 15.27 26.62
C ASN A 113 -21.36 15.85 25.66
N GLY A 114 -20.72 15.02 24.84
CA GLY A 114 -19.63 15.42 23.94
C GLY A 114 -18.29 15.73 24.63
N GLU A 115 -18.23 15.73 25.97
CA GLU A 115 -17.02 15.99 26.75
C GLU A 115 -16.43 14.68 27.27
N ARG A 116 -15.12 14.48 27.05
CA ARG A 116 -14.39 13.28 27.47
C ARG A 116 -13.50 13.58 28.66
N ALA A 117 -13.41 12.64 29.61
CA ALA A 117 -12.61 12.78 30.83
C ALA A 117 -11.08 12.82 30.57
N ASP A 118 -10.60 12.13 29.53
CA ASP A 118 -9.18 12.06 29.15
C ASP A 118 -8.69 13.20 28.24
N ALA A 119 -9.62 14.01 27.69
CA ALA A 119 -9.34 15.06 26.70
C ALA A 119 -8.53 14.62 25.45
N LEU A 120 -8.35 13.32 25.22
CA LEU A 120 -7.62 12.81 24.06
C LEU A 120 -8.49 12.91 22.80
N PRO A 121 -7.93 13.33 21.65
CA PRO A 121 -8.64 13.23 20.38
C PRO A 121 -8.81 11.75 19.99
N ASP A 122 -9.76 11.48 19.10
CA ASP A 122 -10.03 10.11 18.67
C ASP A 122 -9.00 9.56 17.67
N ILE A 123 -8.16 10.43 17.11
CA ILE A 123 -7.02 10.08 16.26
C ILE A 123 -5.82 10.87 16.75
N LEU A 124 -4.72 10.17 16.97
CA LEU A 124 -3.46 10.66 17.49
C LEU A 124 -2.42 10.62 16.38
N TYR A 125 -1.79 11.76 16.09
CA TYR A 125 -0.75 11.92 15.06
C TYR A 125 0.56 12.42 15.69
N GLY A 126 1.69 12.17 15.05
CA GLY A 126 2.99 12.72 15.48
C GLY A 126 3.35 12.35 16.92
N GLY A 127 3.91 13.29 17.69
CA GLY A 127 4.30 13.01 19.09
C GLY A 127 3.19 12.42 19.99
N ASP A 128 1.92 12.69 19.65
CA ASP A 128 0.76 12.16 20.39
C ASP A 128 0.39 10.73 19.97
N CYS A 129 0.89 10.22 18.83
CA CYS A 129 0.59 8.89 18.30
C CYS A 129 1.32 7.74 19.00
N VAL A 130 1.86 7.99 20.19
CA VAL A 130 2.58 7.01 21.01
C VAL A 130 1.94 6.98 22.39
N LEU A 131 0.87 6.20 22.55
CA LEU A 131 0.45 5.78 23.88
C LEU A 131 1.39 4.71 24.40
N SER A 132 2.02 4.97 25.55
CA SER A 132 2.75 3.94 26.28
C SER A 132 1.78 2.86 26.80
N PRO A 133 2.23 1.61 27.04
CA PRO A 133 1.39 0.58 27.66
C PRO A 133 0.77 1.04 28.99
N GLU A 134 1.47 1.86 29.75
CA GLU A 134 0.99 2.43 31.02
C GLU A 134 -0.12 3.46 30.79
N GLN A 135 0.09 4.39 29.85
CA GLN A 135 -0.94 5.39 29.48
C GLN A 135 -2.19 4.70 28.93
N TYR A 136 -2.01 3.66 28.12
CA TYR A 136 -3.13 2.90 27.59
C TYR A 136 -3.85 2.11 28.68
N SER A 137 -3.12 1.49 29.61
CA SER A 137 -3.70 0.82 30.77
C SER A 137 -4.53 1.77 31.64
N GLU A 138 -4.04 3.00 31.86
CA GLU A 138 -4.80 4.04 32.56
C GLU A 138 -6.08 4.43 31.82
N LEU A 139 -6.00 4.58 30.48
CA LEU A 139 -7.16 4.85 29.64
C LEU A 139 -8.19 3.72 29.74
N LEU A 140 -7.77 2.47 29.70
CA LEU A 140 -8.66 1.30 29.83
C LEU A 140 -9.34 1.23 31.20
N ARG A 141 -8.67 1.62 32.29
CA ARG A 141 -9.32 1.72 33.61
C ARG A 141 -10.43 2.77 33.64
N ALA A 142 -10.24 3.89 32.94
CA ALA A 142 -11.23 4.97 32.85
C ALA A 142 -12.34 4.69 31.83
N SER A 143 -12.01 3.97 30.76
CA SER A 143 -12.91 3.64 29.65
C SER A 143 -12.68 2.19 29.19
N PRO A 144 -13.26 1.20 29.90
CA PRO A 144 -13.05 -0.24 29.63
C PRO A 144 -13.43 -0.69 28.23
N ASP A 145 -14.35 0.03 27.58
CA ASP A 145 -14.82 -0.29 26.23
C ASP A 145 -13.91 0.30 25.13
N CYS A 146 -12.83 0.99 25.47
CA CYS A 146 -11.93 1.57 24.47
C CYS A 146 -11.08 0.49 23.79
N LEU A 147 -11.03 0.50 22.45
CA LEU A 147 -10.07 -0.28 21.69
C LEU A 147 -9.07 0.65 21.02
N LEU A 148 -7.78 0.35 21.15
CA LEU A 148 -6.70 1.05 20.48
C LEU A 148 -6.33 0.32 19.20
N ALA A 149 -6.29 1.05 18.09
CA ALA A 149 -5.69 0.55 16.87
C ALA A 149 -4.48 1.39 16.49
N THR A 150 -3.41 0.74 16.04
CA THR A 150 -2.26 1.39 15.44
C THR A 150 -2.28 1.19 13.94
N TYR A 151 -2.15 2.28 13.19
CA TYR A 151 -2.25 2.32 11.74
C TYR A 151 -0.95 2.85 11.13
N PHE A 152 -0.45 2.12 10.15
CA PHE A 152 0.60 2.57 9.23
C PHE A 152 0.12 2.37 7.80
N ALA A 153 0.39 3.35 6.94
CA ALA A 153 0.07 3.24 5.53
C ALA A 153 1.12 3.86 4.63
N MET A 154 1.24 3.29 3.43
CA MET A 154 2.13 3.73 2.38
C MET A 154 1.40 3.70 1.05
N PHE A 155 1.64 4.74 0.25
CA PHE A 155 0.99 4.97 -1.03
C PHE A 155 2.08 5.32 -2.05
N ASP A 156 2.32 4.43 -3.00
CA ASP A 156 3.25 4.65 -4.11
C ASP A 156 2.50 5.32 -5.25
N GLY A 157 2.79 6.59 -5.50
CA GLY A 157 2.04 7.42 -6.46
C GLY A 157 2.54 7.25 -7.88
N HIS A 158 1.64 7.36 -8.87
CA HIS A 158 2.04 7.36 -10.27
C HIS A 158 1.19 8.31 -11.11
N ALA A 159 1.83 8.90 -12.12
CA ALA A 159 1.21 9.86 -13.04
C ALA A 159 0.62 11.08 -12.30
N GLY A 160 1.33 11.54 -11.27
CA GLY A 160 0.96 12.60 -10.35
C GLY A 160 0.79 12.09 -8.92
N ASP A 161 0.99 12.99 -7.95
CA ASP A 161 0.86 12.71 -6.51
C ASP A 161 -0.59 12.79 -5.99
N GLY A 162 -1.54 13.21 -6.82
CA GLY A 162 -2.87 13.62 -6.37
C GLY A 162 -3.63 12.52 -5.62
N ALA A 163 -3.65 11.29 -6.16
CA ALA A 163 -4.28 10.14 -5.53
C ALA A 163 -3.59 9.74 -4.22
N ALA A 164 -2.25 9.67 -4.19
CA ALA A 164 -1.46 9.35 -3.01
C ALA A 164 -1.65 10.39 -1.89
N THR A 165 -1.63 11.68 -2.23
CA THR A 165 -1.90 12.80 -1.31
C THR A 165 -3.32 12.71 -0.75
N TYR A 166 -4.32 12.37 -1.58
CA TYR A 166 -5.69 12.15 -1.10
C TYR A 166 -5.78 10.97 -0.12
N ALA A 167 -5.10 9.87 -0.44
CA ALA A 167 -5.12 8.65 0.36
C ALA A 167 -4.46 8.85 1.73
N LYS A 168 -3.30 9.52 1.78
CA LYS A 168 -2.64 9.96 3.04
C LYS A 168 -3.59 10.70 3.97
N GLN A 169 -4.40 11.59 3.41
CA GLN A 169 -5.25 12.50 4.19
C GLN A 169 -6.54 11.84 4.66
N LEU A 170 -7.08 10.87 3.93
CA LEU A 170 -8.46 10.42 4.14
C LEU A 170 -8.61 8.93 4.46
N LEU A 171 -7.69 8.03 4.09
CA LEU A 171 -7.93 6.58 4.25
C LEU A 171 -8.14 6.16 5.70
N GLN A 172 -7.34 6.70 6.61
CA GLN A 172 -7.44 6.47 8.06
C GLN A 172 -8.77 6.98 8.64
N LEU A 173 -9.35 8.04 8.06
CA LEU A 173 -10.66 8.56 8.47
C LEU A 173 -11.78 7.62 8.02
N HIS A 174 -11.73 7.16 6.76
CA HIS A 174 -12.65 6.15 6.24
C HIS A 174 -12.58 4.86 7.06
N LEU A 175 -11.37 4.38 7.35
CA LEU A 175 -11.15 3.16 8.11
C LEU A 175 -11.73 3.27 9.52
N ARG A 176 -11.43 4.36 10.23
CA ARG A 176 -12.00 4.59 11.56
C ARG A 176 -13.53 4.64 11.52
N GLU A 177 -14.11 5.32 10.54
CA GLU A 177 -15.57 5.37 10.38
C GLU A 177 -16.15 3.96 10.22
N LYS A 178 -15.57 3.12 9.36
CA LYS A 178 -16.05 1.74 9.13
C LYS A 178 -15.84 0.84 10.34
N LEU A 179 -14.72 0.97 11.04
CA LEU A 179 -14.50 0.25 12.31
C LEU A 179 -15.51 0.66 13.37
N MET A 180 -15.84 1.95 13.48
CA MET A 180 -16.87 2.43 14.42
C MET A 180 -18.28 1.92 14.09
N GLN A 181 -18.58 1.63 12.81
CA GLN A 181 -19.88 1.04 12.42
C GLN A 181 -20.03 -0.41 12.92
N VAL A 182 -18.93 -1.16 13.01
CA VAL A 182 -18.91 -2.54 13.50
C VAL A 182 -18.40 -2.67 14.94
N TYR A 183 -17.99 -1.56 15.56
CA TYR A 183 -17.37 -1.52 16.90
C TYR A 183 -18.17 -2.25 17.99
N PRO A 184 -19.51 -2.14 18.09
CA PRO A 184 -20.26 -2.89 19.10
C PRO A 184 -20.08 -4.41 18.97
N LEU A 185 -19.97 -4.91 17.73
CA LEU A 185 -19.73 -6.32 17.45
C LEU A 185 -18.26 -6.70 17.74
N LEU A 186 -17.30 -5.82 17.43
CA LEU A 186 -15.90 -6.04 17.79
C LEU A 186 -15.73 -6.20 19.30
N LEU A 187 -16.32 -5.29 20.07
CA LEU A 187 -16.29 -5.31 21.53
C LEU A 187 -16.98 -6.56 22.10
N GLU A 188 -18.12 -6.95 21.54
CA GLU A 188 -18.79 -8.20 21.93
C GLU A 188 -17.88 -9.42 21.77
N ARG A 189 -17.15 -9.52 20.65
CA ARG A 189 -16.26 -10.65 20.37
C ARG A 189 -15.03 -10.69 21.25
N ILE A 190 -14.46 -9.53 21.57
CA ILE A 190 -13.36 -9.43 22.54
C ILE A 190 -13.83 -9.88 23.92
N ASN A 191 -15.03 -9.48 24.34
CA ASN A 191 -15.58 -9.83 25.66
C ASN A 191 -16.11 -11.27 25.75
N LYS A 192 -16.40 -11.93 24.63
CA LYS A 192 -16.93 -13.30 24.55
C LYS A 192 -16.16 -14.15 23.52
N PRO A 193 -14.88 -14.49 23.77
CA PRO A 193 -14.05 -15.23 22.82
C PRO A 193 -14.53 -16.68 22.58
N SER A 194 -15.39 -17.23 23.45
CA SER A 194 -15.81 -18.65 23.43
C SER A 194 -16.73 -19.05 22.27
N SER A 195 -17.23 -18.11 21.45
CA SER A 195 -18.17 -18.41 20.35
C SER A 195 -17.49 -18.61 18.99
N GLU A 196 -16.16 -18.59 18.91
CA GLU A 196 -15.41 -18.73 17.63
C GLU A 196 -15.14 -20.19 17.21
N THR A 197 -15.76 -21.19 17.83
CA THR A 197 -15.77 -22.53 17.23
C THR A 197 -16.70 -22.52 16.03
N PRO A 198 -16.22 -22.77 14.79
CA PRO A 198 -17.13 -23.06 13.69
C PRO A 198 -17.91 -24.28 14.12
N ALA A 199 -19.24 -24.17 14.21
CA ALA A 199 -20.10 -25.29 14.53
C ALA A 199 -19.68 -26.47 13.64
N ALA A 200 -19.12 -27.51 14.27
CA ALA A 200 -18.81 -28.74 13.58
C ALA A 200 -20.09 -29.18 12.87
N ALA A 201 -20.00 -29.40 11.56
CA ALA A 201 -21.13 -29.84 10.75
C ALA A 201 -21.86 -30.97 11.48
N PRO A 202 -23.19 -30.89 11.67
CA PRO A 202 -23.92 -31.93 12.37
C PRO A 202 -23.74 -33.24 11.60
N ALA A 203 -23.29 -34.29 12.31
CA ALA A 203 -23.21 -35.63 11.78
C ALA A 203 -24.58 -36.01 11.18
N GLN A 204 -24.57 -36.32 9.88
CA GLN A 204 -25.76 -36.75 9.15
C GLN A 204 -26.27 -38.06 9.72
N ASN A 205 -27.38 -38.00 10.46
CA ASN A 205 -28.29 -39.15 10.60
C ASN A 205 -29.39 -38.99 9.55
N GLY A 206 -29.55 -40.02 8.74
CA GLY A 206 -30.39 -40.02 7.55
C GLY A 206 -31.89 -39.85 7.83
N GLY A 207 -32.60 -39.42 6.78
CA GLY A 207 -34.06 -39.43 6.70
C GLY A 207 -34.62 -38.16 6.06
N ASP A 208 -34.90 -38.24 4.76
CA ASP A 208 -35.95 -37.55 4.01
C ASP A 208 -36.21 -36.04 4.24
N SER A 209 -35.69 -35.24 3.29
CA SER A 209 -36.38 -34.14 2.59
C SER A 209 -35.38 -33.04 2.20
N ALA A 210 -35.02 -32.98 0.91
CA ALA A 210 -34.10 -32.01 0.34
C ALA A 210 -34.74 -30.61 0.17
N PHE A 211 -35.08 -29.95 1.28
CA PHE A 211 -35.20 -28.49 1.29
C PHE A 211 -33.84 -27.91 1.66
N ILE A 212 -33.32 -27.02 0.81
CA ILE A 212 -32.09 -26.26 1.08
C ILE A 212 -32.38 -25.39 2.31
N HIS A 213 -31.93 -25.84 3.49
CA HIS A 213 -31.87 -24.98 4.67
C HIS A 213 -30.87 -23.87 4.38
N GLN A 214 -31.37 -22.69 4.07
CA GLN A 214 -30.58 -21.46 4.19
C GLN A 214 -30.23 -21.33 5.68
N PRO A 215 -28.95 -21.23 6.07
CA PRO A 215 -28.62 -21.07 7.48
C PRO A 215 -29.26 -19.78 8.01
N ASP A 216 -30.07 -19.90 9.07
CA ASP A 216 -30.86 -18.80 9.64
C ASP A 216 -30.01 -17.66 10.23
N SER A 217 -28.68 -17.83 10.34
CA SER A 217 -27.75 -16.76 10.72
C SER A 217 -26.33 -17.08 10.28
N LEU A 218 -25.69 -16.18 9.51
CA LEU A 218 -24.26 -16.24 9.22
C LEU A 218 -23.47 -15.71 10.43
N THR A 219 -22.68 -16.55 11.09
CA THR A 219 -21.75 -16.10 12.13
C THR A 219 -20.53 -15.44 11.50
N VAL A 220 -20.45 -14.11 11.55
CA VAL A 220 -19.33 -13.30 11.02
C VAL A 220 -18.21 -13.21 12.06
N SER A 221 -16.98 -13.67 11.83
CA SER A 221 -15.88 -13.64 12.82
C SER A 221 -15.38 -12.22 13.16
N PHE A 222 -14.57 -12.06 14.22
CA PHE A 222 -13.90 -10.77 14.50
C PHE A 222 -13.07 -10.29 13.30
N ASP A 223 -12.27 -11.19 12.70
CA ASP A 223 -11.48 -10.87 11.51
C ASP A 223 -12.35 -10.41 10.35
N GLN A 224 -13.47 -11.09 10.09
CA GLN A 224 -14.35 -10.73 8.98
C GLN A 224 -14.96 -9.34 9.15
N LEU A 225 -15.22 -8.90 10.38
CA LEU A 225 -15.66 -7.52 10.66
C LEU A 225 -14.56 -6.50 10.35
N VAL A 226 -13.32 -6.77 10.77
CA VAL A 226 -12.19 -5.86 10.54
C VAL A 226 -11.78 -5.83 9.06
N ILE A 227 -11.73 -6.98 8.40
CA ILE A 227 -11.47 -7.11 6.96
C ILE A 227 -12.55 -6.35 6.18
N GLY A 228 -13.82 -6.55 6.50
CA GLY A 228 -14.91 -5.83 5.83
C GLY A 228 -14.83 -4.32 6.04
N ALA A 229 -14.39 -3.85 7.21
CA ALA A 229 -14.16 -2.43 7.46
C ALA A 229 -13.00 -1.86 6.63
N LEU A 230 -11.89 -2.60 6.51
CA LEU A 230 -10.75 -2.25 5.65
C LEU A 230 -11.16 -2.17 4.17
N GLU A 231 -11.80 -3.21 3.63
CA GLU A 231 -12.26 -3.24 2.24
C GLU A 231 -13.25 -2.12 1.95
N SER A 232 -14.20 -1.89 2.85
CA SER A 232 -15.19 -0.81 2.72
C SER A 232 -14.56 0.57 2.77
N ALA A 233 -13.47 0.76 3.54
CA ALA A 233 -12.75 2.02 3.59
C ALA A 233 -11.98 2.29 2.29
N PHE A 234 -11.35 1.27 1.70
CA PHE A 234 -10.69 1.39 0.40
C PHE A 234 -11.71 1.72 -0.71
N ILE A 235 -12.85 1.02 -0.75
CA ILE A 235 -13.92 1.31 -1.70
C ILE A 235 -14.44 2.74 -1.48
N GLY A 236 -14.74 3.11 -0.24
CA GLY A 236 -15.28 4.43 0.10
C GLY A 236 -14.35 5.58 -0.30
N LEU A 237 -13.03 5.41 -0.12
CA LEU A 237 -12.03 6.37 -0.56
C LEU A 237 -11.92 6.44 -2.08
N ASP A 238 -11.83 5.31 -2.79
CA ASP A 238 -11.70 5.32 -4.26
C ASP A 238 -12.94 5.94 -4.93
N ASP A 239 -14.13 5.65 -4.39
CA ASP A 239 -15.38 6.28 -4.81
C ASP A 239 -15.37 7.79 -4.55
N GLN A 240 -14.78 8.22 -3.42
CA GLN A 240 -14.62 9.63 -3.14
C GLN A 240 -13.65 10.29 -4.12
N ILE A 241 -12.50 9.68 -4.38
CA ILE A 241 -11.54 10.12 -5.41
C ILE A 241 -12.26 10.24 -6.76
N CYS A 242 -13.06 9.24 -7.15
CA CYS A 242 -13.86 9.28 -8.37
C CYS A 242 -14.77 10.52 -8.43
N ARG A 243 -15.57 10.76 -7.39
CA ARG A 243 -16.50 11.90 -7.37
C ARG A 243 -15.79 13.25 -7.37
N GLU A 244 -14.65 13.32 -6.71
CA GLU A 244 -13.96 14.57 -6.39
C GLU A 244 -12.82 14.93 -7.36
N ARG A 245 -12.40 14.00 -8.23
CA ARG A 245 -11.23 14.16 -9.12
C ARG A 245 -11.28 15.39 -10.01
N THR A 246 -12.43 15.70 -10.61
CA THR A 246 -12.57 16.84 -11.52
C THR A 246 -12.59 18.15 -10.73
N THR A 247 -13.31 18.18 -9.61
CA THR A 247 -13.46 19.37 -8.75
C THR A 247 -12.14 19.81 -8.14
N TYR A 248 -11.34 18.85 -7.69
CA TYR A 248 -10.07 19.11 -6.98
C TYR A 248 -8.82 18.69 -7.75
N ARG A 249 -8.95 18.40 -9.06
CA ARG A 249 -7.84 17.98 -9.93
C ARG A 249 -6.98 16.86 -9.31
N ILE A 250 -7.64 15.81 -8.82
CA ILE A 250 -6.96 14.64 -8.28
C ILE A 250 -6.36 13.86 -9.47
N THR A 251 -5.04 13.92 -9.61
CA THR A 251 -4.29 13.29 -10.70
C THR A 251 -3.83 11.88 -10.33
N GLY A 252 -3.58 11.08 -11.36
CA GLY A 252 -2.90 9.80 -11.24
C GLY A 252 -3.67 8.72 -10.49
N GLY A 253 -2.89 7.74 -10.05
CA GLY A 253 -3.30 6.69 -9.14
C GLY A 253 -2.21 6.43 -8.11
N CYS A 254 -2.47 5.51 -7.19
CA CYS A 254 -1.44 5.04 -6.29
C CYS A 254 -1.71 3.62 -5.83
N THR A 255 -0.66 2.91 -5.44
CA THR A 255 -0.80 1.71 -4.61
C THR A 255 -1.29 2.10 -3.22
N ALA A 256 -1.68 1.10 -2.42
CA ALA A 256 -1.95 1.29 -1.01
C ALA A 256 -1.61 0.03 -0.21
N LEU A 257 -0.75 0.18 0.79
CA LEU A 257 -0.45 -0.85 1.79
C LEU A 257 -0.77 -0.32 3.18
N VAL A 258 -1.64 -1.00 3.91
CA VAL A 258 -2.02 -0.67 5.29
C VAL A 258 -1.62 -1.80 6.23
N LEU A 259 -0.93 -1.46 7.32
CA LEU A 259 -0.78 -2.30 8.50
C LEU A 259 -1.66 -1.75 9.61
N LEU A 260 -2.63 -2.56 10.05
CA LEU A 260 -3.51 -2.24 11.17
C LEU A 260 -3.26 -3.24 12.29
N PHE A 261 -2.75 -2.76 13.42
CA PHE A 261 -2.74 -3.52 14.67
C PHE A 261 -4.03 -3.22 15.42
N LEU A 262 -4.78 -4.25 15.77
CA LEU A 262 -6.00 -4.14 16.56
C LEU A 262 -6.16 -5.42 17.39
N ALA A 263 -6.30 -5.27 18.71
CA ALA A 263 -6.24 -6.37 19.65
C ALA A 263 -4.94 -7.19 19.50
N ASP A 264 -5.04 -8.51 19.39
CA ASP A 264 -3.94 -9.46 19.21
C ASP A 264 -3.62 -9.79 17.75
N ARG A 265 -4.03 -8.91 16.82
CA ARG A 265 -3.96 -9.18 15.38
C ARG A 265 -3.32 -8.03 14.62
N LEU A 266 -2.54 -8.41 13.62
CA LEU A 266 -2.04 -7.56 12.56
C LEU A 266 -2.81 -7.88 11.28
N TYR A 267 -3.42 -6.86 10.69
CA TYR A 267 -4.04 -6.92 9.38
C TYR A 267 -3.14 -6.22 8.37
N VAL A 268 -2.78 -6.93 7.30
CA VAL A 268 -1.96 -6.41 6.19
C VAL A 268 -2.85 -6.32 4.96
N ALA A 269 -3.35 -5.12 4.67
CA ALA A 269 -4.23 -4.87 3.53
C ALA A 269 -3.41 -4.24 2.39
N ASN A 270 -3.23 -4.98 1.28
CA ASN A 270 -2.44 -4.54 0.13
C ASN A 270 -3.29 -4.37 -1.13
N ALA A 271 -3.11 -3.25 -1.83
CA ALA A 271 -3.66 -2.95 -3.16
C ALA A 271 -2.55 -2.31 -4.02
N GLY A 272 -1.74 -3.15 -4.67
CA GLY A 272 -0.61 -2.72 -5.50
C GLY A 272 0.62 -3.60 -5.27
N ASP A 273 1.79 -3.10 -5.62
CA ASP A 273 3.11 -3.77 -5.52
C ASP A 273 4.02 -3.20 -4.42
N THR A 274 3.51 -2.32 -3.57
CA THR A 274 4.10 -2.02 -2.25
C THR A 274 4.05 -3.27 -1.36
N ARG A 275 5.12 -3.55 -0.61
CA ARG A 275 5.27 -4.83 0.10
C ARG A 275 5.54 -4.69 1.59
N ALA A 276 4.90 -5.55 2.38
CA ALA A 276 5.17 -5.78 3.80
C ALA A 276 5.90 -7.13 4.01
N VAL A 277 6.96 -7.10 4.80
CA VAL A 277 7.79 -8.27 5.13
C VAL A 277 8.03 -8.31 6.63
N LEU A 278 7.79 -9.47 7.23
CA LEU A 278 8.22 -9.80 8.59
C LEU A 278 9.69 -10.24 8.56
N CYS A 279 10.56 -9.42 9.14
CA CYS A 279 11.97 -9.73 9.34
C CYS A 279 12.14 -10.33 10.73
N GLN A 280 12.41 -11.62 10.78
CA GLN A 280 12.57 -12.33 12.04
C GLN A 280 13.97 -12.19 12.58
N ARG A 281 14.17 -12.22 13.90
CA ARG A 281 15.51 -12.15 14.53
C ARG A 281 16.52 -13.16 13.99
N THR A 282 16.03 -14.31 13.50
CA THR A 282 16.83 -15.45 13.04
C THR A 282 17.53 -15.25 11.71
N GLY A 283 17.21 -14.19 10.94
CA GLY A 283 17.71 -14.04 9.58
C GLY A 283 16.64 -14.16 8.50
N SER A 284 15.48 -14.75 8.80
CA SER A 284 14.43 -15.03 7.83
C SER A 284 13.59 -13.80 7.52
N ALA A 285 13.11 -13.77 6.28
CA ALA A 285 12.16 -12.79 5.77
C ALA A 285 10.90 -13.53 5.33
N GLN A 286 9.75 -13.17 5.88
CA GLN A 286 8.45 -13.71 5.50
C GLN A 286 7.61 -12.59 4.90
N PRO A 287 7.32 -12.61 3.58
CA PRO A 287 6.36 -11.70 2.97
C PRO A 287 4.98 -11.85 3.63
N LEU A 288 4.38 -10.75 4.06
CA LEU A 288 3.03 -10.71 4.60
C LEU A 288 2.00 -10.17 3.60
N SER A 289 2.47 -9.53 2.53
CA SER A 289 1.67 -9.16 1.37
C SER A 289 2.20 -9.82 0.09
N VAL A 290 1.33 -9.89 -0.91
CA VAL A 290 1.67 -10.31 -2.27
C VAL A 290 1.47 -9.11 -3.18
N ASP A 291 2.44 -8.83 -4.05
CA ASP A 291 2.34 -7.77 -5.04
C ASP A 291 1.18 -8.07 -6.00
N LEU A 292 0.27 -7.13 -6.18
CA LEU A 292 -0.92 -7.29 -7.02
C LEU A 292 -0.66 -6.74 -8.42
N THR A 293 0.31 -7.35 -9.09
CA THR A 293 0.61 -7.12 -10.50
C THR A 293 -0.44 -7.83 -11.39
N PRO A 294 -0.54 -7.46 -12.68
CA PRO A 294 -1.42 -8.14 -13.64
C PRO A 294 -1.15 -9.65 -13.76
N TYR A 295 0.07 -10.09 -13.48
CA TYR A 295 0.41 -11.51 -13.47
C TYR A 295 -0.11 -12.20 -12.20
N ASN A 296 0.09 -11.58 -11.03
CA ASN A 296 -0.32 -12.17 -9.75
C ASN A 296 -1.86 -12.15 -9.58
N ASP A 297 -2.53 -11.11 -10.07
CA ASP A 297 -3.99 -10.95 -10.03
C ASP A 297 -4.68 -11.47 -11.32
N ARG A 298 -3.97 -12.28 -12.13
CA ARG A 298 -4.43 -12.75 -13.45
C ARG A 298 -5.79 -13.46 -13.41
N GLU A 299 -6.08 -14.21 -12.33
CA GLU A 299 -7.29 -15.03 -12.28
C GLU A 299 -8.54 -14.15 -12.31
N ARG A 300 -8.51 -13.07 -11.51
CA ARG A 300 -9.56 -12.04 -11.49
C ARG A 300 -9.66 -11.34 -12.85
N LEU A 301 -8.52 -10.91 -13.40
CA LEU A 301 -8.47 -10.18 -14.68
C LEU A 301 -9.02 -11.02 -15.84
N GLN A 302 -8.58 -12.27 -15.95
CA GLN A 302 -9.03 -13.20 -16.98
C GLN A 302 -10.48 -13.63 -16.77
N LEU A 303 -10.96 -13.73 -15.51
CA LEU A 303 -12.36 -13.98 -15.22
C LEU A 303 -13.26 -12.85 -15.72
N ILE A 304 -12.90 -11.59 -15.41
CA ILE A 304 -13.61 -10.40 -15.93
C ILE A 304 -13.61 -10.41 -17.45
N ALA A 305 -12.44 -10.58 -18.08
CA ALA A 305 -12.31 -10.61 -19.52
C ALA A 305 -13.11 -11.75 -20.19
N SER A 306 -13.26 -12.89 -19.52
CA SER A 306 -14.04 -14.02 -20.06
C SER A 306 -15.55 -13.82 -19.95
N HIS A 307 -16.03 -13.13 -18.90
CA HIS A 307 -17.44 -12.80 -18.73
C HIS A 307 -17.85 -11.57 -19.53
N HIS A 308 -16.90 -10.68 -19.79
CA HIS A 308 -17.08 -9.40 -20.46
C HIS A 308 -16.06 -9.20 -21.61
N PRO A 309 -16.06 -10.07 -22.64
CA PRO A 309 -15.12 -9.98 -23.76
C PRO A 309 -15.24 -8.67 -24.54
N GLU A 310 -16.40 -8.00 -24.48
CA GLU A 310 -16.63 -6.68 -25.06
C GLU A 310 -15.68 -5.60 -24.50
N LEU A 311 -15.25 -5.73 -23.25
CA LEU A 311 -14.32 -4.78 -22.61
C LEU A 311 -12.91 -4.82 -23.23
N LEU A 312 -12.56 -5.88 -23.96
CA LEU A 312 -11.27 -6.01 -24.62
C LEU A 312 -11.24 -5.42 -26.03
N HIS A 313 -12.40 -5.01 -26.58
CA HIS A 313 -12.55 -4.41 -27.92
C HIS A 313 -11.88 -5.20 -29.07
N LYS A 314 -11.67 -6.52 -28.90
CA LYS A 314 -10.89 -7.37 -29.83
C LYS A 314 -9.45 -6.88 -30.08
N GLU A 315 -8.90 -6.11 -29.14
CA GLU A 315 -7.51 -5.66 -29.17
C GLU A 315 -6.62 -6.51 -28.26
N PHE A 316 -7.23 -7.12 -27.24
CA PHE A 316 -6.54 -7.93 -26.23
C PHE A 316 -7.05 -9.37 -26.17
N CYS A 317 -6.16 -10.28 -25.79
CA CYS A 317 -6.44 -11.68 -25.53
C CYS A 317 -6.56 -11.91 -24.02
N ALA A 318 -7.66 -12.56 -23.62
CA ALA A 318 -7.87 -12.98 -22.24
C ALA A 318 -7.03 -14.22 -21.87
N LEU A 319 -6.61 -15.03 -22.84
CA LEU A 319 -5.83 -16.24 -22.57
C LEU A 319 -4.38 -15.91 -22.27
N GLN A 320 -3.80 -16.66 -21.35
CA GLN A 320 -2.36 -16.66 -21.14
C GLN A 320 -1.73 -17.79 -21.92
N PHE A 321 -0.74 -17.46 -22.76
CA PHE A 321 0.09 -18.41 -23.47
C PHE A 321 1.45 -18.55 -22.77
N ALA A 322 2.06 -19.75 -22.86
CA ALA A 322 3.37 -20.03 -22.28
C ALA A 322 4.51 -19.21 -22.92
N ARG A 323 4.23 -18.54 -24.05
CA ARG A 323 5.14 -17.62 -24.74
C ARG A 323 4.34 -16.60 -25.55
N ARG A 324 4.98 -15.51 -25.95
CA ARG A 324 4.38 -14.56 -26.90
C ARG A 324 4.15 -15.25 -28.25
N LEU A 325 2.96 -15.07 -28.80
CA LEU A 325 2.58 -15.56 -30.11
C LEU A 325 2.80 -14.52 -31.20
N GLY A 326 3.09 -14.99 -32.41
CA GLY A 326 3.13 -14.21 -33.63
C GLY A 326 2.52 -14.98 -34.80
N ARG A 327 2.47 -14.35 -35.99
CA ARG A 327 1.82 -14.96 -37.18
C ARG A 327 2.35 -16.34 -37.57
N ARG A 328 3.62 -16.62 -37.28
CA ARG A 328 4.25 -17.93 -37.53
C ARG A 328 3.64 -19.07 -36.70
N ASP A 329 2.90 -18.76 -35.66
CA ASP A 329 2.31 -19.72 -34.74
C ASP A 329 0.88 -20.11 -35.14
N LEU A 330 0.29 -19.48 -36.16
CA LEU A 330 -1.08 -19.80 -36.60
C LEU A 330 -1.20 -21.26 -37.03
N GLY A 331 -2.17 -21.96 -36.46
CA GLY A 331 -2.38 -23.40 -36.69
C GLY A 331 -1.46 -24.32 -35.87
N GLU A 332 -0.47 -23.77 -35.15
CA GLU A 332 0.37 -24.55 -34.25
C GLU A 332 -0.32 -24.82 -32.91
N ARG A 333 0.07 -25.92 -32.26
CA ARG A 333 -0.40 -26.24 -30.91
C ARG A 333 0.51 -25.58 -29.88
N VAL A 334 -0.03 -24.70 -29.06
CA VAL A 334 0.70 -24.01 -27.99
C VAL A 334 0.00 -24.21 -26.65
N LEU A 335 0.78 -24.26 -25.57
CA LEU A 335 0.26 -24.31 -24.21
C LEU A 335 -0.36 -22.97 -23.82
N CYS A 336 -1.60 -23.03 -23.35
CA CYS A 336 -2.32 -21.89 -22.79
C CYS A 336 -3.09 -22.27 -21.53
N ARG A 337 -3.59 -21.26 -20.84
CA ARG A 337 -4.48 -21.42 -19.69
C ARG A 337 -5.50 -20.29 -19.59
N HIS A 338 -6.65 -20.64 -19.04
CA HIS A 338 -7.76 -19.73 -18.75
C HIS A 338 -7.67 -19.20 -17.30
N GLY A 339 -8.51 -18.25 -16.93
CA GLY A 339 -8.44 -17.53 -15.65
C GLY A 339 -8.35 -18.40 -14.40
N CYS A 340 -9.29 -19.32 -14.19
CA CYS A 340 -9.31 -20.19 -13.01
C CYS A 340 -8.38 -21.41 -13.11
N MET A 341 -7.61 -21.56 -14.19
CA MET A 341 -6.76 -22.73 -14.40
C MET A 341 -5.39 -22.53 -13.74
N GLN A 342 -5.00 -23.49 -12.90
CA GLN A 342 -3.62 -23.63 -12.42
C GLN A 342 -2.74 -24.36 -13.45
N GLY A 343 -3.31 -25.36 -14.13
CA GLY A 343 -2.62 -26.16 -15.15
C GLY A 343 -2.60 -25.53 -16.54
N TRP A 344 -1.78 -26.12 -17.42
CA TRP A 344 -1.68 -25.76 -18.83
C TRP A 344 -2.36 -26.80 -19.71
N HIS A 345 -2.93 -26.38 -20.84
CA HIS A 345 -3.48 -27.26 -21.86
C HIS A 345 -3.10 -26.79 -23.27
N TYR A 346 -3.18 -27.67 -24.26
CA TYR A 346 -2.90 -27.29 -25.64
C TYR A 346 -4.12 -26.65 -26.31
N LYS A 347 -3.88 -25.57 -27.04
CA LYS A 347 -4.81 -24.96 -27.99
C LYS A 347 -4.13 -24.80 -29.35
N THR A 348 -4.88 -25.01 -30.42
CA THR A 348 -4.45 -24.62 -31.78
C THR A 348 -4.65 -23.12 -31.94
N VAL A 349 -3.57 -22.40 -32.24
CA VAL A 349 -3.54 -20.93 -32.27
C VAL A 349 -4.39 -20.38 -33.41
N THR A 350 -5.25 -19.41 -33.08
CA THR A 350 -6.09 -18.65 -34.02
C THR A 350 -5.60 -17.20 -34.19
N GLU A 351 -6.20 -16.43 -35.09
CA GLU A 351 -5.86 -15.00 -35.24
C GLU A 351 -6.15 -14.18 -33.96
N GLU A 352 -7.21 -14.50 -33.23
CA GLU A 352 -7.58 -13.84 -31.97
C GLU A 352 -6.54 -14.06 -30.85
N ASP A 353 -5.77 -15.14 -30.94
CA ASP A 353 -4.70 -15.44 -29.98
C ASP A 353 -3.44 -14.59 -30.19
N LEU A 354 -3.34 -13.90 -31.33
CA LEU A 354 -2.22 -13.01 -31.64
C LEU A 354 -2.40 -11.58 -31.06
N LEU A 355 -3.57 -11.30 -30.48
CA LEU A 355 -3.90 -10.04 -29.82
C LEU A 355 -2.97 -9.78 -28.62
N PHE A 356 -2.95 -8.54 -28.13
CA PHE A 356 -2.07 -8.19 -27.00
C PHE A 356 -2.52 -8.91 -25.73
N PRO A 357 -1.59 -9.43 -24.91
CA PRO A 357 -1.95 -10.08 -23.67
C PRO A 357 -2.47 -9.05 -22.67
N LEU A 358 -3.54 -9.42 -21.95
CA LEU A 358 -4.11 -8.62 -20.86
C LEU A 358 -3.14 -8.36 -19.70
N ILE A 359 -2.19 -9.29 -19.46
CA ILE A 359 -1.48 -9.45 -18.17
C ILE A 359 0.03 -9.16 -18.19
N SER A 360 0.63 -8.62 -19.26
CA SER A 360 2.07 -8.25 -19.24
C SER A 360 2.34 -6.94 -18.50
N ARG A 361 1.48 -5.98 -18.80
CA ARG A 361 1.07 -4.80 -18.03
C ARG A 361 -0.45 -4.81 -18.20
N LEU A 362 -1.22 -4.30 -17.25
CA LEU A 362 -2.67 -4.35 -17.37
C LEU A 362 -3.08 -3.61 -18.64
N LEU A 363 -3.59 -4.36 -19.62
CA LEU A 363 -3.90 -3.85 -20.96
C LEU A 363 -2.74 -3.05 -21.58
N ALA A 364 -1.51 -3.54 -21.42
CA ALA A 364 -0.28 -2.90 -21.88
C ALA A 364 -0.03 -1.46 -21.34
N THR A 365 -0.73 -1.05 -20.28
CA THR A 365 -0.76 0.34 -19.81
C THR A 365 -0.08 0.49 -18.45
N ILE A 366 -0.59 -0.15 -17.39
CA ILE A 366 -0.14 0.04 -16.00
C ILE A 366 0.51 -1.22 -15.40
N GLY A 367 1.45 -1.04 -14.47
CA GLY A 367 2.21 -2.11 -13.81
C GLY A 367 1.46 -2.87 -12.72
N VAL A 368 0.42 -2.27 -12.15
CA VAL A 368 -0.41 -2.82 -11.07
C VAL A 368 -1.81 -3.21 -11.55
N ALA A 369 -2.42 -4.18 -10.87
CA ALA A 369 -3.81 -4.59 -11.10
C ALA A 369 -4.77 -4.03 -10.05
N ARG A 370 -4.24 -3.47 -8.96
CA ARG A 370 -5.00 -2.85 -7.86
C ARG A 370 -4.36 -1.55 -7.38
N GLY A 371 -5.19 -0.65 -6.87
CA GLY A 371 -4.79 0.68 -6.38
C GLY A 371 -5.95 1.68 -6.39
N PHE A 372 -5.69 2.89 -5.89
CA PHE A 372 -6.62 4.01 -5.93
C PHE A 372 -6.40 4.88 -7.18
N GLY A 373 -7.41 5.69 -7.53
CA GLY A 373 -7.27 6.68 -8.61
C GLY A 373 -7.39 6.05 -10.00
N ASP A 374 -6.77 6.64 -11.02
CA ASP A 374 -6.82 6.16 -12.42
C ASP A 374 -8.24 6.02 -13.02
N HIS A 375 -9.22 6.78 -12.51
CA HIS A 375 -10.61 6.69 -12.95
C HIS A 375 -10.83 7.05 -14.43
N ASP A 376 -9.96 7.89 -14.98
CA ASP A 376 -10.00 8.33 -16.37
C ASP A 376 -8.96 7.62 -17.26
N LEU A 377 -8.20 6.67 -16.70
CA LEU A 377 -7.11 5.99 -17.41
C LEU A 377 -7.65 5.08 -18.52
N ARG A 378 -7.05 5.21 -19.70
CA ARG A 378 -7.39 4.46 -20.91
C ARG A 378 -6.14 3.85 -21.53
N VAL A 379 -6.35 2.77 -22.28
CA VAL A 379 -5.32 2.23 -23.16
C VAL A 379 -4.93 3.29 -24.18
N PHE A 380 -3.63 3.43 -24.44
CA PHE A 380 -3.12 4.41 -25.40
C PHE A 380 -3.74 4.19 -26.80
N ASP A 381 -4.27 5.27 -27.39
CA ASP A 381 -4.93 5.26 -28.71
C ASP A 381 -6.11 4.27 -28.82
N SER A 382 -6.79 3.99 -27.71
CA SER A 382 -7.90 3.03 -27.65
C SER A 382 -9.01 3.52 -26.71
N PRO A 383 -10.30 3.20 -26.97
CA PRO A 383 -11.40 3.61 -26.11
C PRO A 383 -11.45 2.84 -24.77
N ILE A 384 -10.69 1.75 -24.64
CA ILE A 384 -10.73 0.83 -23.49
C ILE A 384 -10.35 1.56 -22.21
N GLN A 385 -11.25 1.52 -21.21
CA GLN A 385 -11.01 2.03 -19.86
C GLN A 385 -10.39 0.95 -18.98
N LEU A 386 -9.51 1.36 -18.06
CA LEU A 386 -8.83 0.42 -17.16
C LEU A 386 -9.64 0.06 -15.91
N LYS A 387 -10.50 0.96 -15.40
CA LYS A 387 -11.25 0.76 -14.15
C LYS A 387 -12.03 -0.56 -14.04
N PRO A 388 -12.65 -1.12 -15.10
CA PRO A 388 -13.27 -2.44 -15.01
C PRO A 388 -12.29 -3.55 -14.59
N PHE A 389 -10.99 -3.36 -14.86
CA PHE A 389 -9.93 -4.30 -14.52
C PHE A 389 -9.04 -3.86 -13.35
N LEU A 390 -8.99 -2.56 -13.04
CA LEU A 390 -8.19 -1.98 -11.95
C LEU A 390 -9.04 -1.83 -10.67
N SER A 391 -8.77 -2.65 -9.65
CA SER A 391 -9.59 -2.69 -8.42
C SER A 391 -8.95 -1.93 -7.27
N CYS A 392 -9.71 -1.18 -6.49
CA CYS A 392 -9.23 -0.61 -5.23
C CYS A 392 -9.33 -1.58 -4.04
N VAL A 393 -9.96 -2.75 -4.19
CA VAL A 393 -10.20 -3.66 -3.07
C VAL A 393 -8.89 -4.36 -2.68
N PRO A 394 -8.42 -4.21 -1.43
CA PRO A 394 -7.15 -4.81 -1.01
C PRO A 394 -7.28 -6.33 -0.83
N GLN A 395 -6.16 -7.03 -0.93
CA GLN A 395 -6.02 -8.36 -0.36
C GLN A 395 -5.58 -8.21 1.10
N VAL A 396 -6.28 -8.85 2.03
CA VAL A 396 -5.98 -8.75 3.47
C VAL A 396 -5.41 -10.07 3.99
N THR A 397 -4.20 -10.00 4.56
CA THR A 397 -3.59 -11.09 5.34
C THR A 397 -3.75 -10.79 6.82
N VAL A 398 -4.09 -11.78 7.64
CA VAL A 398 -4.20 -11.66 9.10
C VAL A 398 -3.09 -12.47 9.77
N VAL A 399 -2.40 -11.85 10.71
CA VAL A 399 -1.31 -12.46 11.50
C VAL A 399 -1.59 -12.24 12.98
N GLN A 400 -1.49 -13.29 13.79
CA GLN A 400 -1.59 -13.18 15.25
C GLN A 400 -0.30 -12.63 15.84
N THR A 401 -0.40 -11.69 16.78
CA THR A 401 0.74 -11.01 17.40
C THR A 401 1.08 -11.50 18.82
N ALA A 402 0.18 -12.28 19.45
CA ALA A 402 0.20 -12.53 20.90
C ALA A 402 1.28 -13.49 21.44
N GLU A 403 2.04 -14.23 20.63
CA GLU A 403 2.83 -15.36 21.13
C GLU A 403 4.35 -15.14 21.27
N GLN A 404 4.85 -13.90 21.23
CA GLN A 404 6.30 -13.69 21.24
C GLN A 404 6.76 -12.67 22.30
N ASP A 405 6.94 -13.16 23.52
CA ASP A 405 7.73 -12.46 24.54
C ASP A 405 9.16 -12.24 24.06
N GLY A 406 9.65 -10.99 24.15
CA GLY A 406 10.98 -10.66 23.65
C GLY A 406 11.12 -10.84 22.14
N CYS A 407 10.01 -10.75 21.39
CA CYS A 407 10.01 -10.72 19.93
C CYS A 407 10.85 -9.53 19.44
N GLU A 408 12.00 -9.84 18.84
CA GLU A 408 12.81 -8.84 18.16
C GLU A 408 12.51 -8.82 16.66
N ASP A 409 11.38 -9.41 16.26
CA ASP A 409 10.93 -9.37 14.88
C ASP A 409 10.40 -7.98 14.56
N VAL A 410 10.56 -7.62 13.29
CA VAL A 410 10.30 -6.27 12.81
C VAL A 410 9.54 -6.37 11.51
N LEU A 411 8.55 -5.51 11.33
CA LEU A 411 7.92 -5.34 10.04
C LEU A 411 8.67 -4.30 9.24
N VAL A 412 8.97 -4.63 7.99
CA VAL A 412 9.42 -3.67 6.99
C VAL A 412 8.30 -3.53 5.97
N MET A 413 7.85 -2.29 5.76
CA MET A 413 7.03 -1.93 4.60
C MET A 413 7.82 -0.98 3.72
N ALA A 414 7.79 -1.17 2.40
CA ALA A 414 8.43 -0.26 1.45
C ALA A 414 7.75 -0.28 0.08
N THR A 415 7.97 0.79 -0.70
CA THR A 415 7.57 0.91 -2.11
C THR A 415 8.43 0.06 -3.03
N ASP A 416 7.98 -0.13 -4.28
CA ASP A 416 8.66 -0.98 -5.26
C ASP A 416 10.10 -0.50 -5.53
N GLY A 417 10.36 0.80 -5.40
CA GLY A 417 11.67 1.40 -5.53
C GLY A 417 12.73 0.80 -4.61
N LEU A 418 12.35 0.21 -3.46
CA LEU A 418 13.29 -0.59 -2.66
C LEU A 418 13.34 -2.05 -3.14
N TRP A 419 12.18 -2.67 -3.33
CA TRP A 419 12.04 -4.11 -3.55
C TRP A 419 12.51 -4.58 -4.92
N ASP A 420 12.56 -3.69 -5.90
CA ASP A 420 13.08 -3.95 -7.24
C ASP A 420 14.59 -4.16 -7.26
N VAL A 421 15.30 -3.62 -6.26
CA VAL A 421 16.76 -3.65 -6.20
C VAL A 421 17.32 -4.36 -4.97
N ILE A 422 16.51 -4.62 -3.93
CA ILE A 422 16.91 -5.36 -2.73
C ILE A 422 15.93 -6.50 -2.42
N SER A 423 16.48 -7.71 -2.22
CA SER A 423 15.67 -8.87 -1.83
C SER A 423 15.16 -8.78 -0.38
N CYS A 424 14.07 -9.50 -0.09
CA CYS A 424 13.49 -9.56 1.26
C CYS A 424 14.51 -10.04 2.31
N GLU A 425 15.34 -11.02 1.97
CA GLU A 425 16.39 -11.57 2.83
C GLU A 425 17.53 -10.57 3.06
N ALA A 426 17.89 -9.79 2.03
CA ALA A 426 18.91 -8.74 2.16
C ALA A 426 18.42 -7.59 3.07
N VAL A 427 17.14 -7.21 2.96
CA VAL A 427 16.49 -6.27 3.88
C VAL A 427 16.52 -6.80 5.31
N ALA A 428 16.09 -8.05 5.53
CA ALA A 428 16.07 -8.66 6.88
C ALA A 428 17.45 -8.68 7.53
N LYS A 429 18.49 -9.07 6.77
CA LYS A 429 19.89 -9.03 7.24
C LYS A 429 20.36 -7.62 7.59
N THR A 430 19.98 -6.63 6.78
CA THR A 430 20.35 -5.23 7.02
C THR A 430 19.71 -4.71 8.31
N VAL A 431 18.41 -4.96 8.50
CA VAL A 431 17.69 -4.57 9.71
C VAL A 431 18.28 -5.24 10.95
N GLN A 432 18.52 -6.55 10.92
CA GLN A 432 19.13 -7.27 12.04
C GLN A 432 20.53 -6.74 12.38
N SER A 433 21.37 -6.50 11.38
CA SER A 433 22.71 -5.92 11.58
C SER A 433 22.63 -4.57 12.27
N CYS A 434 21.72 -3.69 11.82
CA CYS A 434 21.47 -2.39 12.45
C CYS A 434 20.98 -2.52 13.90
N LEU A 435 20.03 -3.42 14.17
CA LEU A 435 19.50 -3.63 15.51
C LEU A 435 20.55 -4.21 16.47
N ASN A 436 21.37 -5.16 16.02
CA ASN A 436 22.47 -5.70 16.81
C ASN A 436 23.48 -4.60 17.18
N GLN A 437 23.88 -3.77 16.22
CA GLN A 437 24.77 -2.62 16.48
C GLN A 437 24.14 -1.62 17.46
N ALA A 438 22.84 -1.33 17.31
CA ALA A 438 22.13 -0.44 18.21
C ALA A 438 22.12 -0.97 19.66
N ARG A 439 21.98 -2.29 19.85
CA ARG A 439 22.04 -2.93 21.17
C ARG A 439 23.42 -2.87 21.79
N GLU A 440 24.45 -3.22 21.02
CA GLU A 440 25.85 -3.13 21.45
C GLU A 440 26.21 -1.71 21.90
N ALA A 441 25.64 -0.70 21.22
CA ALA A 441 25.83 0.71 21.55
C ALA A 441 24.84 1.27 22.59
N ALA A 442 23.96 0.45 23.19
CA ALA A 442 22.88 0.87 24.09
C ALA A 442 22.03 2.05 23.53
N THR A 443 21.79 2.01 22.22
CA THR A 443 21.03 3.04 21.50
C THR A 443 19.54 2.89 21.80
N ALA A 444 18.87 4.02 22.05
CA ALA A 444 17.42 4.04 22.26
C ALA A 444 16.66 3.46 21.05
N ALA A 445 15.58 2.73 21.28
CA ALA A 445 14.82 2.02 20.23
C ALA A 445 14.40 2.93 19.07
N ASN A 446 13.97 4.16 19.37
CA ASN A 446 13.61 5.16 18.35
C ASN A 446 14.76 5.55 17.41
N ARG A 447 16.01 5.60 17.91
CA ARG A 447 17.20 5.86 17.12
C ARG A 447 17.60 4.62 16.32
N ALA A 448 17.41 3.42 16.89
CA ALA A 448 17.66 2.17 16.20
C ALA A 448 16.77 2.01 14.96
N GLY A 449 15.44 2.20 15.11
CA GLY A 449 14.48 2.14 13.99
C GLY A 449 14.82 3.11 12.86
N ARG A 450 15.13 4.37 13.20
CA ARG A 450 15.55 5.38 12.22
C ARG A 450 16.88 5.07 11.55
N SER A 451 17.85 4.50 12.27
CA SER A 451 19.09 4.05 11.64
C SER A 451 18.84 2.90 10.68
N CYS A 452 17.91 1.99 11.01
CA CYS A 452 17.54 0.89 10.12
C CYS A 452 16.91 1.44 8.84
N THR A 453 15.88 2.28 8.95
CA THR A 453 15.21 2.84 7.76
C THR A 453 16.16 3.66 6.89
N ARG A 454 17.01 4.49 7.50
CA ARG A 454 18.05 5.23 6.76
C ARG A 454 18.89 4.29 5.90
N ARG A 455 19.44 3.23 6.50
CA ARG A 455 20.30 2.30 5.78
C ARG A 455 19.57 1.54 4.68
N LEU A 456 18.28 1.23 4.85
CA LEU A 456 17.48 0.62 3.79
C LEU A 456 17.30 1.57 2.60
N ALA A 457 16.89 2.82 2.85
CA ALA A 457 16.75 3.82 1.79
C ALA A 457 18.09 4.11 1.10
N GLU A 458 19.19 4.25 1.85
CA GLU A 458 20.55 4.38 1.29
C GLU A 458 20.94 3.15 0.45
N ALA A 459 20.63 1.94 0.90
CA ALA A 459 20.95 0.73 0.16
C ALA A 459 20.24 0.67 -1.19
N GLY A 460 19.01 1.20 -1.31
CA GLY A 460 18.29 1.23 -2.59
C GLY A 460 18.65 2.42 -3.47
N ALA A 461 19.00 3.56 -2.86
CA ALA A 461 19.27 4.83 -3.55
C ALA A 461 20.76 5.08 -3.88
N THR A 462 21.66 4.16 -3.53
CA THR A 462 23.10 4.50 -3.47
C THR A 462 23.74 4.81 -4.82
N ARG A 463 24.79 5.64 -4.73
CA ARG A 463 25.67 6.04 -5.84
C ARG A 463 27.11 5.94 -5.37
N TRP A 464 27.96 5.26 -6.15
CA TRP A 464 29.41 5.39 -5.98
C TRP A 464 30.21 5.30 -7.29
N ARG A 465 31.15 6.25 -7.41
CA ARG A 465 32.23 6.46 -8.40
C ARG A 465 31.87 6.66 -9.88
N GLY A 466 31.76 7.94 -10.24
CA GLY A 466 32.32 8.47 -11.49
C GLY A 466 31.66 8.00 -12.80
N GLY A 467 30.45 8.47 -13.09
CA GLY A 467 29.88 8.38 -14.44
C GLY A 467 28.37 8.16 -14.49
N GLY A 468 27.60 9.24 -14.34
CA GLY A 468 26.23 9.40 -14.86
C GLY A 468 25.10 8.41 -14.50
N SER A 469 25.34 7.31 -13.77
CA SER A 469 24.34 6.27 -13.47
C SER A 469 24.30 5.90 -11.98
N TRP A 470 23.09 5.65 -11.45
CA TRP A 470 22.84 5.20 -10.07
C TRP A 470 23.16 3.71 -9.95
N ARG A 471 24.03 3.33 -9.00
CA ARG A 471 24.56 1.96 -8.88
C ARG A 471 24.75 1.55 -7.42
N LEU A 472 24.38 0.31 -7.14
CA LEU A 472 24.59 -0.37 -5.87
C LEU A 472 26.09 -0.65 -5.64
N PRO A 473 26.51 -0.98 -4.40
CA PRO A 473 27.92 -1.26 -4.08
C PRO A 473 28.56 -2.41 -4.87
N ASP A 474 27.75 -3.37 -5.36
CA ASP A 474 28.18 -4.49 -6.19
C ASP A 474 28.29 -4.14 -7.69
N GLY A 475 27.91 -2.92 -8.07
CA GLY A 475 27.94 -2.41 -9.44
C GLY A 475 26.62 -2.58 -10.21
N GLU A 476 25.63 -3.28 -9.65
CA GLU A 476 24.29 -3.40 -10.22
C GLU A 476 23.54 -2.06 -10.24
N GLN A 477 22.47 -1.97 -11.03
CA GLN A 477 21.70 -0.75 -11.15
C GLN A 477 20.95 -0.45 -9.83
N ALA A 478 21.17 0.74 -9.26
CA ALA A 478 20.38 1.20 -8.12
C ALA A 478 19.01 1.69 -8.58
N SER A 479 18.09 1.85 -7.64
CA SER A 479 16.72 2.25 -7.96
C SER A 479 16.70 3.64 -8.58
N VAL A 480 15.94 3.77 -9.65
CA VAL A 480 15.62 5.07 -10.26
C VAL A 480 14.25 5.58 -9.81
N ASP A 481 13.56 4.84 -8.94
CA ASP A 481 12.24 5.18 -8.41
C ASP A 481 12.29 5.91 -7.08
N ASP A 482 11.14 6.43 -6.67
CA ASP A 482 10.94 6.89 -5.30
C ASP A 482 11.09 5.69 -4.35
N ILE A 483 11.72 5.92 -3.20
CA ILE A 483 11.88 4.91 -2.16
C ILE A 483 11.25 5.47 -0.92
N SER A 484 10.27 4.78 -0.35
CA SER A 484 9.73 5.06 0.98
C SER A 484 9.70 3.78 1.78
N CYS A 485 10.11 3.83 3.05
CA CYS A 485 10.16 2.64 3.90
C CYS A 485 9.90 2.93 5.38
N PHE A 486 9.20 2.01 6.04
CA PHE A 486 9.16 1.93 7.51
C PHE A 486 9.89 0.70 8.02
N VAL A 487 10.39 0.81 9.25
CA VAL A 487 10.87 -0.30 10.08
C VAL A 487 10.09 -0.20 11.39
N ILE A 488 9.21 -1.17 11.65
CA ILE A 488 8.22 -1.14 12.74
C ILE A 488 8.51 -2.29 13.72
N PRO A 489 9.07 -2.00 14.91
CA PRO A 489 9.25 -2.99 15.95
C PRO A 489 7.91 -3.55 16.45
N LEU A 490 7.83 -4.86 16.65
CA LEU A 490 6.59 -5.51 17.12
C LEU A 490 6.39 -5.46 18.64
N ASP A 491 7.46 -5.22 19.41
CA ASP A 491 7.44 -5.24 20.89
C ASP A 491 6.35 -4.35 21.52
N LEU A 492 6.17 -3.11 21.03
CA LEU A 492 5.15 -2.22 21.59
C LEU A 492 3.74 -2.84 21.45
N HIS A 493 3.42 -3.40 20.29
CA HIS A 493 2.10 -3.96 20.02
C HIS A 493 1.84 -5.20 20.87
N SER A 494 2.85 -6.04 21.08
CA SER A 494 2.78 -7.16 22.02
C SER A 494 2.45 -6.66 23.44
N ARG A 495 3.11 -5.59 23.90
CA ARG A 495 2.85 -4.99 25.22
C ARG A 495 1.48 -4.31 25.32
N LEU A 496 1.04 -3.58 24.30
CA LEU A 496 -0.29 -2.98 24.26
C LEU A 496 -1.40 -4.05 24.32
N SER A 497 -1.24 -5.16 23.59
CA SER A 497 -2.21 -6.27 23.63
C SER A 497 -2.33 -6.94 25.00
N ARG A 498 -1.26 -6.90 25.82
CA ARG A 498 -1.28 -7.42 27.21
C ARG A 498 -1.99 -6.49 28.17
N ALA A 499 -1.78 -5.19 28.01
CA ALA A 499 -2.51 -4.17 28.76
C ALA A 499 -4.03 -4.37 28.59
N GLU A 500 -4.49 -4.69 27.38
CA GLU A 500 -5.91 -5.00 27.11
C GLU A 500 -6.41 -6.25 27.83
N ARG A 501 -5.57 -7.27 27.98
CA ARG A 501 -5.91 -8.51 28.69
C ARG A 501 -5.78 -8.41 30.21
N GLN A 502 -5.34 -7.27 30.75
CA GLN A 502 -5.03 -7.09 32.17
C GLN A 502 -4.03 -8.14 32.71
N GLU A 503 -3.11 -8.59 31.85
CA GLU A 503 -2.10 -9.60 32.18
C GLU A 503 -0.87 -8.99 32.91
N ASP A 504 -0.87 -7.68 33.18
CA ASP A 504 0.15 -7.01 33.99
C ASP A 504 -0.03 -7.33 35.49
N GLY A 505 0.18 -8.60 35.82
CA GLY A 505 0.37 -9.12 37.16
C GLY A 505 1.76 -9.74 37.27
N GLN A 506 2.64 -9.06 38.01
CA GLN A 506 3.98 -9.48 38.44
C GLN A 506 5.11 -9.33 37.40
N TYR A 507 5.81 -8.20 37.47
CA TYR A 507 7.25 -8.12 37.19
C TYR A 507 8.03 -8.00 38.49
#